data_AF-A0A351T1N2-F1
#
_entry.id   AF-A0A351T1N2-F1
#
_cell.length_a   1.000
_cell.length_b   1.000
_cell.length_c   1.000
_cell.angle_alpha   90.00
_cell.angle_beta   90.00
_cell.angle_gamma   90.00
#
_symmetry.space_group_name_H-M   'P 1'
#
loop_
_entity.id
_entity.type
_entity.pdbx_description
1 polymer ?
#
loop_
_entity_poly.entity_id
_entity_poly.type
_entity_poly.pdbx_seq_one_letter_code
_entity_poly.pdbx_strand_id
1 'polypeptide(L)'
;MPDATEKIAPNLKWMAEFSQFDETEQKLLVALSHQKYKWRTKDRLSAATGLTLKDLNKTLEDLMRKNVVRTSISRNKNIIFGLRERVG
;
A
#
# COMPACT_ATOMS: atom_id res chain seq x y z
N MET A 1 1.40 -24.81 -9.82
CA MET A 1 0.35 -23.77 -9.93
C MET A 1 0.50 -22.85 -8.71
N PRO A 2 0.28 -21.53 -8.85
CA PRO A 2 1.16 -20.50 -8.30
C PRO A 2 1.18 -20.47 -6.77
N ASP A 3 2.38 -20.71 -6.22
CA ASP A 3 2.74 -20.41 -4.84
C ASP A 3 2.92 -18.88 -4.72
N ALA A 4 1.79 -18.18 -4.68
CA ALA A 4 1.74 -16.75 -4.44
C ALA A 4 1.19 -16.51 -3.04
N THR A 5 1.80 -17.11 -2.02
CA THR A 5 1.83 -16.44 -0.72
C THR A 5 2.46 -15.07 -0.98
N GLU A 6 1.63 -14.03 -1.06
CA GLU A 6 2.09 -12.65 -1.01
C GLU A 6 2.95 -12.55 0.24
N LYS A 7 4.28 -12.57 0.04
CA LYS A 7 5.19 -12.50 1.16
C LYS A 7 5.14 -11.06 1.65
N ILE A 8 4.31 -10.83 2.67
CA ILE A 8 4.22 -9.59 3.42
C ILE A 8 5.57 -9.38 4.11
N ALA A 9 6.09 -8.16 4.10
CA ALA A 9 7.34 -7.88 4.81
C ALA A 9 7.13 -8.09 6.32
N PRO A 10 8.01 -8.84 7.01
CA PRO A 10 7.87 -9.05 8.45
C PRO A 10 8.13 -7.76 9.23
N ASN A 11 7.56 -7.65 10.43
CA ASN A 11 7.78 -6.57 11.41
C ASN A 11 7.35 -5.16 10.96
N LEU A 12 6.16 -5.03 10.39
CA LEU A 12 5.58 -3.72 10.06
C LEU A 12 4.73 -3.22 11.24
N LYS A 13 4.97 -1.99 11.74
CA LYS A 13 4.22 -1.43 12.88
C LYS A 13 2.74 -1.28 12.57
N TRP A 14 2.37 -0.94 11.34
CA TRP A 14 0.95 -0.86 10.97
C TRP A 14 0.22 -2.20 11.13
N MET A 15 0.91 -3.34 11.14
CA MET A 15 0.27 -4.64 11.42
C MET A 15 -0.20 -4.76 12.87
N ALA A 16 0.48 -4.10 13.83
CA ALA A 16 0.02 -4.03 15.21
C ALA A 16 -1.25 -3.15 15.34
N GLU A 17 -1.39 -2.17 14.45
CA GLU A 17 -2.53 -1.26 14.37
C GLU A 17 -3.58 -1.73 13.32
N PHE A 18 -3.44 -2.95 12.78
CA PHE A 18 -4.22 -3.42 11.63
C PHE A 18 -5.74 -3.33 11.84
N SER A 19 -6.19 -3.65 13.06
CA SER A 19 -7.60 -3.60 13.45
C SER A 19 -8.19 -2.19 13.52
N GLN A 20 -7.37 -1.14 13.49
CA GLN A 20 -7.83 0.25 13.48
C GLN A 20 -8.13 0.78 12.07
N PHE A 21 -7.75 0.03 11.04
CA PHE A 21 -7.97 0.39 9.65
C PHE A 21 -9.25 -0.26 9.11
N ASP A 22 -9.94 0.45 8.23
CA ASP A 22 -11.10 -0.09 7.51
C ASP A 22 -10.68 -1.19 6.53
N GLU A 23 -11.62 -2.05 6.11
CA GLU A 23 -11.32 -3.17 5.20
C GLU A 23 -10.60 -2.73 3.91
N THR A 24 -10.99 -1.56 3.38
CA THR A 24 -10.38 -0.93 2.22
C THR A 24 -8.93 -0.50 2.48
N GLU A 25 -8.67 0.09 3.64
CA GLU A 25 -7.33 0.49 4.07
C GLU A 25 -6.45 -0.73 4.32
N GLN A 26 -6.99 -1.75 4.99
CA GLN A 26 -6.32 -3.02 5.24
C GLN A 26 -5.86 -3.69 3.94
N LYS A 27 -6.75 -3.80 2.95
CA LYS A 27 -6.41 -4.32 1.60
C LYS A 27 -5.26 -3.53 0.98
N LEU A 28 -5.29 -2.21 1.10
CA LEU A 28 -4.26 -1.34 0.53
C LEU A 28 -2.91 -1.46 1.26
N LEU A 29 -2.93 -1.57 2.59
CA LEU A 29 -1.73 -1.80 3.40
C LEU A 29 -1.08 -3.14 3.08
N VAL A 30 -1.87 -4.21 2.93
CA VAL A 30 -1.40 -5.51 2.48
C VAL A 30 -0.77 -5.41 1.09
N ALA A 31 -1.44 -4.77 0.13
CA ALA A 31 -0.90 -4.58 -1.22
C ALA A 31 0.43 -3.77 -1.25
N LEU A 32 0.58 -2.81 -0.34
CA LEU A 32 1.81 -2.01 -0.19
C LEU A 32 2.91 -2.73 0.64
N SER A 33 2.55 -3.76 1.40
CA SER A 33 3.47 -4.54 2.24
C SER A 33 4.30 -5.58 1.50
N HIS A 34 4.12 -5.69 0.18
CA HIS A 34 4.75 -6.68 -0.67
C HIS A 34 6.28 -6.70 -0.58
N GLN A 35 6.90 -7.80 -0.13
CA GLN A 35 8.35 -7.90 0.15
C GLN A 35 9.26 -7.35 -0.95
N LYS A 36 9.01 -7.70 -2.21
CA LYS A 36 9.87 -7.32 -3.34
C LYS A 36 9.74 -5.85 -3.79
N TYR A 37 8.56 -5.24 -3.63
CA TYR A 37 8.23 -3.96 -4.25
C TYR A 37 7.83 -2.96 -3.17
N LYS A 38 8.79 -2.14 -2.74
CA LYS A 38 8.59 -1.10 -1.72
C LYS A 38 7.70 0.06 -2.20
N TRP A 39 7.71 0.30 -3.51
CA TRP A 39 6.95 1.35 -4.19
C TRP A 39 6.02 0.74 -5.23
N ARG A 40 4.77 1.18 -5.29
CA ARG A 40 3.77 0.77 -6.28
C ARG A 40 3.02 1.95 -6.87
N THR A 41 2.62 1.83 -8.13
CA THR A 41 1.75 2.80 -8.81
C THR A 41 0.28 2.58 -8.43
N LYS A 42 -0.56 3.60 -8.61
CA LYS A 42 -2.02 3.47 -8.38
C LYS A 42 -2.63 2.33 -9.19
N ASP A 43 -2.18 2.15 -10.42
CA ASP A 43 -2.66 1.10 -11.31
C ASP A 43 -2.45 -0.30 -10.72
N ARG A 44 -1.24 -0.54 -10.19
CA ARG A 44 -0.89 -1.81 -9.54
C ARG A 44 -1.61 -2.00 -8.20
N LEU A 45 -1.90 -0.92 -7.48
CA LEU A 45 -2.67 -0.99 -6.25
C LEU A 45 -4.13 -1.28 -6.54
N SER A 46 -4.73 -0.59 -7.51
CA SER A 46 -6.09 -0.83 -7.99
C SER A 46 -6.28 -2.30 -8.43
N ALA A 47 -5.35 -2.83 -9.22
CA ALA A 47 -5.36 -4.22 -9.65
C ALA A 47 -5.20 -5.22 -8.48
N ALA A 48 -4.44 -4.87 -7.44
CA ALA A 48 -4.21 -5.73 -6.28
C ALA A 48 -5.36 -5.70 -5.28
N THR A 49 -5.99 -4.54 -5.07
CA THR A 49 -7.06 -4.36 -4.08
C THR A 49 -8.46 -4.54 -4.68
N GLY A 50 -8.59 -4.53 -6.00
CA GLY A 50 -9.89 -4.56 -6.69
C GLY A 50 -10.73 -3.29 -6.48
N LEU A 51 -10.11 -2.21 -5.97
CA LEU A 51 -10.80 -0.97 -5.65
C LEU A 51 -10.92 -0.07 -6.86
N THR A 52 -11.98 0.73 -6.92
CA THR A 52 -12.06 1.77 -7.93
C THR A 52 -10.99 2.83 -7.69
N LEU A 53 -10.54 3.52 -8.75
CA LEU A 53 -9.57 4.61 -8.62
C LEU A 53 -10.03 5.72 -7.66
N LYS A 54 -11.35 5.92 -7.53
CA LYS A 54 -11.93 6.92 -6.63
C LYS A 54 -11.75 6.51 -5.17
N ASP A 55 -12.15 5.29 -4.82
CA ASP A 55 -11.96 4.75 -3.47
C ASP A 55 -10.48 4.66 -3.12
N LEU A 56 -9.67 4.15 -4.04
CA LEU A 56 -8.23 4.04 -3.86
C LEU A 56 -7.56 5.39 -3.57
N ASN A 57 -7.94 6.45 -4.28
CA ASN A 57 -7.44 7.80 -4.01
C ASN A 57 -7.85 8.30 -2.63
N LYS A 58 -9.11 8.08 -2.24
CA LYS A 58 -9.61 8.48 -0.92
C LYS A 58 -8.86 7.74 0.20
N THR A 59 -8.74 6.42 0.09
CA THR A 59 -8.03 5.56 1.04
C THR A 59 -6.55 5.91 1.13
N LEU A 60 -5.90 6.18 -0.01
CA LEU A 60 -4.50 6.64 -0.02
C LEU A 60 -4.34 7.97 0.70
N GLU A 61 -5.27 8.90 0.51
CA GLU A 61 -5.24 10.19 1.21
C GLU A 61 -5.41 10.02 2.72
N ASP A 62 -6.34 9.18 3.16
CA ASP A 62 -6.55 8.86 4.57
C ASP A 62 -5.29 8.23 5.20
N LEU A 63 -4.70 7.24 4.54
CA LEU A 63 -3.47 6.59 5.00
C LEU A 63 -2.25 7.54 4.99
N MET A 64 -2.22 8.53 4.10
CA MET A 64 -1.21 9.61 4.13
C MET A 64 -1.44 10.55 5.31
N ARG A 65 -2.69 10.91 5.62
CA ARG A 65 -3.05 11.72 6.80
C ARG A 65 -2.71 11.01 8.10
N LYS A 66 -2.95 9.70 8.17
CA LYS A 66 -2.53 8.81 9.27
C LYS A 66 -1.01 8.57 9.31
N ASN A 67 -0.27 9.13 8.35
CA ASN A 67 1.19 9.07 8.27
C ASN A 67 1.75 7.63 8.17
N VAL A 68 0.98 6.73 7.55
CA VAL A 68 1.29 5.31 7.32
C VAL A 68 1.85 5.10 5.91
N VAL A 69 1.32 5.84 4.93
CA VAL A 69 1.74 5.77 3.52
C VAL A 69 2.48 7.03 3.10
N ARG A 70 3.50 6.85 2.27
CA ARG A 70 4.27 7.92 1.63
C ARG A 70 4.05 7.90 0.12
N THR A 71 4.04 9.09 -0.47
CA THR A 71 4.09 9.30 -1.91
C THR A 71 5.47 9.75 -2.35
N SER A 72 5.85 9.36 -3.56
CA SER A 72 7.03 9.87 -4.24
C SER A 72 6.82 9.88 -5.75
N ILE A 73 7.70 10.56 -6.46
CA ILE A 73 7.70 10.60 -7.93
C ILE A 73 8.83 9.71 -8.41
N SER A 74 8.48 8.67 -9.17
CA SER A 74 9.45 7.80 -9.82
C SER A 74 10.28 8.53 -10.88
N ARG A 75 11.43 7.96 -11.25
CA ARG A 75 12.30 8.48 -12.33
C ARG A 75 11.54 8.71 -13.65
N ASN A 76 10.53 7.90 -13.92
CA ASN A 76 9.66 8.01 -15.10
C ASN A 76 8.47 8.97 -14.90
N LYS A 77 8.56 9.92 -13.95
CA LYS A 77 7.51 10.90 -13.60
C LYS A 77 6.16 10.28 -13.16
N ASN A 78 6.15 9.02 -12.74
CA ASN A 78 4.96 8.35 -12.23
C ASN A 78 4.83 8.53 -10.71
N ILE A 79 3.61 8.78 -10.23
CA ILE A 79 3.33 8.83 -8.80
C ILE A 79 3.34 7.41 -8.24
N ILE A 80 4.20 7.19 -7.25
CA ILE A 80 4.35 5.92 -6.55
C ILE A 80 4.06 6.08 -5.07
N PHE A 81 3.56 5.00 -4.48
CA PHE A 81 3.10 4.91 -3.10
C PHE A 81 3.83 3.76 -2.43
N GLY A 82 4.24 3.97 -1.19
CA GLY A 82 4.92 2.98 -0.39
C GLY A 82 4.57 3.13 1.09
N LEU A 83 4.68 2.05 1.84
CA LEU A 83 4.57 2.13 3.30
C LEU A 83 5.71 2.97 3.84
N ARG A 84 5.37 3.98 4.66
CA ARG A 84 6.34 4.88 5.29
C ARG A 84 7.46 4.13 5.98
N GLU A 85 7.15 3.04 6.67
CA GLU A 85 8.13 2.22 7.39
C GLU A 85 9.15 1.51 6.50
N ARG A 86 8.83 1.35 5.20
CA ARG A 86 9.68 0.64 4.23
C ARG A 86 10.45 1.57 3.31
N VAL A 87 9.90 2.76 3.10
CA VAL A 87 10.44 3.76 2.16
C VAL A 87 10.98 5.00 2.86
N GLY A 88 10.79 5.11 4.18
CA GLY A 88 11.37 6.14 5.04
C GLY A 88 12.83 5.89 5.33
#